data_AF-A0AAW2MH77-F1
#
_entry.id   AF-A0AAW2MH77-F1
#
_cell.length_a   1.000
_cell.length_b   1.000
_cell.length_c   1.000
_cell.angle_alpha   90.00
_cell.angle_beta   90.00
_cell.angle_gamma   90.00
#
_symmetry.space_group_name_H-M   'P 1'
#
loop_
_entity.id
_entity.type
_entity.pdbx_description
1 polymer ?
#
loop_
_entity_poly.entity_id
_entity_poly.type
_entity_poly.pdbx_seq_one_letter_code
_entity_poly.pdbx_strand_id
1 'polypeptide(L)'
;MIVPSLRTHHKTLQFQTKITINSFFFSSFLDLNSIKKHTQTKSLVQNESQKTSFKTILFKSLDDFISTNMDLPLRPCIDPMHVLSGNFAPVNELPPTPCRVEEGSLPSALDGVYIRNGPNPQFIPHGPFHVFDGDGMLHSIRISNGEAVFCSRYVKTYKYMVEQKMGYPFIVSPFSSFNGTAAAIARCVLVVARVLAGYFNPVSNGFGTANTNLAMFGGKLFALCESDLPYQIDSETGEVFAFRCDIVSPFLTFFRIDTSGRKGPDVPISSLKRGLVLHDFALTKNFIVFQDTQVGINLMEIMRGRSPMVFNPDKVPRLGILPRYAHDETELVWIDAPGFNMLHSINAWEEESGNKIVILAPNLLSIEHGLLDLSLYHSVIEKLTIDVETKKVVRRPLCNENLEFGVINPAYAVLVF
;
A
#
# COMPACT_ATOMS: atom_id res chain seq x y z
N MET A 1 -4.99 -2.59 -13.86
CA MET A 1 -5.67 -1.69 -14.81
C MET A 1 -5.64 -2.30 -16.21
N ILE A 2 -6.79 -2.65 -16.81
CA ILE A 2 -6.84 -3.10 -18.23
C ILE A 2 -6.92 -1.83 -19.10
N VAL A 3 -6.05 -1.69 -20.10
CA VAL A 3 -6.04 -0.57 -21.06
C VAL A 3 -6.77 -0.99 -22.34
N PRO A 4 -7.99 -0.51 -22.63
CA PRO A 4 -8.75 -0.95 -23.80
C PRO A 4 -8.73 0.10 -24.92
N SER A 5 -8.44 -0.33 -26.17
CA SER A 5 -8.78 0.49 -27.34
C SER A 5 -10.29 0.36 -27.66
N LEU A 6 -10.96 1.49 -27.90
CA LEU A 6 -12.42 1.55 -27.99
C LEU A 6 -12.98 1.06 -29.33
N ARG A 7 -13.89 0.07 -29.28
CA ARG A 7 -15.15 0.08 -30.04
C ARG A 7 -16.30 -0.39 -29.15
N THR A 8 -17.40 0.35 -29.17
CA THR A 8 -18.53 0.21 -28.25
C THR A 8 -19.58 -0.78 -28.74
N HIS A 9 -20.08 -1.65 -27.86
CA HIS A 9 -21.46 -2.14 -27.86
C HIS A 9 -21.85 -2.64 -26.45
N HIS A 10 -22.99 -2.17 -25.94
CA HIS A 10 -23.45 -2.50 -24.59
C HIS A 10 -24.07 -3.92 -24.53
N LYS A 11 -23.40 -4.83 -23.83
CA LYS A 11 -24.04 -5.94 -23.11
C LYS A 11 -23.31 -6.18 -21.79
N THR A 12 -24.04 -6.26 -20.68
CA THR A 12 -23.50 -6.64 -19.38
C THR A 12 -23.19 -8.14 -19.40
N LEU A 13 -21.95 -8.49 -19.72
CA LEU A 13 -21.50 -9.87 -19.83
C LEU A 13 -20.83 -10.31 -18.52
N GLN A 14 -21.52 -11.13 -17.73
CA GLN A 14 -20.89 -11.90 -16.66
C GLN A 14 -20.09 -13.05 -17.28
N PHE A 15 -18.81 -12.81 -17.54
CA PHE A 15 -17.86 -13.85 -17.95
C PHE A 15 -17.23 -14.50 -16.71
N GLN A 16 -17.75 -15.65 -16.29
CA GLN A 16 -17.00 -16.56 -15.43
C GLN A 16 -16.06 -17.40 -16.30
N THR A 17 -14.84 -16.89 -16.52
CA THR A 17 -13.75 -17.65 -17.17
C THR A 17 -12.71 -17.97 -16.11
N LYS A 18 -12.40 -19.25 -15.93
CA LYS A 18 -11.41 -19.73 -14.96
C LYS A 18 -10.12 -20.07 -15.68
N ILE A 19 -9.05 -19.43 -15.25
CA ILE A 19 -7.71 -19.62 -15.77
C ILE A 19 -6.86 -20.25 -14.67
N THR A 20 -6.04 -21.25 -14.99
CA THR A 20 -5.08 -21.86 -14.07
C THR A 20 -3.67 -21.79 -14.68
N ILE A 21 -2.66 -21.55 -13.84
CA ILE A 21 -1.26 -21.56 -14.26
C ILE A 21 -0.83 -23.01 -14.39
N ASN A 22 -0.32 -23.43 -15.56
CA ASN A 22 0.16 -24.79 -15.77
C ASN A 22 1.48 -25.02 -15.02
N SER A 23 1.38 -25.39 -13.74
CA SER A 23 2.48 -25.94 -12.95
C SER A 23 2.31 -27.46 -12.79
N PHE A 24 3.06 -28.23 -13.58
CA PHE A 24 3.48 -29.55 -13.09
C PHE A 24 4.23 -29.28 -11.77
N PHE A 25 3.76 -29.87 -10.66
CA PHE A 25 4.09 -29.59 -9.24
C PHE A 25 3.12 -28.69 -8.44
N PHE A 26 1.82 -29.00 -8.43
CA PHE A 26 0.95 -28.67 -7.28
C PHE A 26 0.10 -29.88 -6.86
N SER A 27 0.73 -30.80 -6.11
CA SER A 27 0.04 -31.90 -5.43
C SER A 27 0.71 -32.24 -4.09
N SER A 28 0.61 -31.35 -3.13
CA SER A 28 0.87 -31.64 -1.72
C SER A 28 0.02 -30.73 -0.84
N PHE A 29 -0.99 -31.29 -0.18
CA PHE A 29 -1.57 -30.67 1.01
C PHE A 29 -0.43 -30.50 2.03
N LEU A 30 -0.17 -29.25 2.46
CA LEU A 30 0.90 -28.93 3.39
C LEU A 30 0.49 -29.28 4.82
N ASP A 31 0.76 -30.52 5.23
CA ASP A 31 0.82 -30.88 6.64
C ASP A 31 2.02 -30.19 7.30
N LEU A 32 1.73 -29.25 8.21
CA LEU A 32 2.70 -28.36 8.85
C LEU A 32 3.81 -29.10 9.64
N ASN A 33 3.66 -30.39 9.90
CA ASN A 33 4.69 -31.21 10.52
C ASN A 33 5.86 -31.58 9.58
N SER A 34 5.70 -31.43 8.25
CA SER A 34 6.73 -31.80 7.25
C SER A 34 7.91 -30.82 7.19
N ILE A 35 7.73 -29.58 7.65
CA ILE A 35 8.69 -28.46 7.46
C ILE A 35 10.06 -28.68 8.16
N LYS A 36 10.18 -29.66 9.05
CA LYS A 36 11.47 -30.02 9.69
C LYS A 36 12.35 -31.00 8.91
N LYS A 37 11.90 -31.57 7.79
CA LYS A 37 12.70 -32.55 7.00
C LYS A 37 12.43 -32.50 5.49
N HIS A 38 12.86 -31.44 4.79
CA HIS A 38 13.33 -31.54 3.39
C HIS A 38 14.06 -30.26 2.93
N THR A 39 15.29 -30.06 3.39
CA THR A 39 16.17 -28.97 2.90
C THR A 39 17.27 -29.52 2.00
N GLN A 40 16.92 -29.99 0.79
CA GLN A 40 17.89 -30.26 -0.27
C GLN A 40 17.24 -30.46 -1.66
N THR A 41 16.99 -29.35 -2.36
CA THR A 41 16.80 -29.37 -3.81
C THR A 41 17.57 -28.18 -4.39
N LYS A 42 18.63 -28.48 -5.15
CA LYS A 42 19.56 -27.46 -5.67
C LYS A 42 18.89 -26.64 -6.77
N SER A 43 18.67 -25.34 -6.55
CA SER A 43 18.53 -24.39 -7.64
C SER A 43 19.92 -24.04 -8.19
N LEU A 44 20.05 -24.03 -9.51
CA LEU A 44 21.29 -23.65 -10.20
C LEU A 44 21.36 -22.12 -10.31
N VAL A 45 21.83 -21.48 -9.25
CA VAL A 45 22.34 -20.10 -9.29
C VAL A 45 23.86 -20.18 -9.07
N GLN A 46 24.63 -19.39 -9.82
CA GLN A 46 26.09 -19.40 -9.73
C GLN A 46 26.54 -18.98 -8.33
N ASN A 47 27.27 -19.88 -7.65
CA ASN A 47 27.83 -19.64 -6.32
C ASN A 47 28.98 -18.61 -6.39
N GLU A 48 28.67 -17.33 -6.21
CA GLU A 48 29.60 -16.46 -5.50
C GLU A 48 29.39 -16.65 -3.99
N SER A 49 30.34 -17.31 -3.32
CA SER A 49 30.28 -17.49 -1.87
C SER A 49 30.58 -16.17 -1.16
N GLN A 50 29.56 -15.32 -0.98
CA GLN A 50 29.69 -14.15 -0.13
C GLN A 50 29.98 -14.61 1.31
N LYS A 51 31.21 -14.39 1.77
CA LYS A 51 31.59 -14.64 3.18
C LYS A 51 30.81 -13.68 4.07
N THR A 52 29.78 -14.19 4.75
CA THR A 52 28.96 -13.43 5.71
C THR A 52 29.87 -12.76 6.76
N SER A 53 29.79 -11.44 6.85
CA SER A 53 30.64 -10.68 7.79
C SER A 53 30.27 -11.00 9.24
N PHE A 54 31.26 -11.01 10.15
CA PHE A 54 31.03 -11.12 11.59
C PHE A 54 30.01 -10.08 12.10
N LYS A 55 30.03 -8.86 11.54
CA LYS A 55 29.06 -7.81 11.87
C LYS A 55 27.62 -8.16 11.45
N THR A 56 27.44 -8.83 10.31
CA THR A 56 26.14 -9.31 9.85
C THR A 56 25.61 -10.42 10.77
N ILE A 57 26.47 -11.35 11.18
CA ILE A 57 26.13 -12.39 12.16
C ILE A 57 25.71 -11.74 13.49
N LEU A 58 26.48 -10.78 14.00
CA LEU A 58 26.16 -10.05 15.24
C LEU A 58 24.80 -9.33 15.15
N PHE A 59 24.54 -8.58 14.07
CA PHE A 59 23.28 -7.88 13.88
C PHE A 59 22.09 -8.81 13.66
N LYS A 60 22.29 -10.04 13.16
CA LYS A 60 21.24 -11.06 13.08
C LYS A 60 20.95 -11.63 14.48
N SER A 61 21.99 -12.04 15.22
CA SER A 61 21.83 -12.60 16.57
C SER A 61 21.17 -11.62 17.54
N LEU A 62 21.39 -10.31 17.38
CA LEU A 62 20.70 -9.28 18.14
C LEU A 62 19.21 -9.17 17.77
N ASP A 63 18.85 -9.27 16.48
CA ASP A 63 17.44 -9.25 16.04
C ASP A 63 16.69 -10.52 16.48
N ASP A 64 17.33 -11.68 16.34
CA ASP A 64 16.83 -12.98 16.82
C ASP A 64 16.60 -12.94 18.34
N PHE A 65 17.53 -12.34 19.10
CA PHE A 65 17.42 -12.19 20.55
C PHE A 65 16.24 -11.30 20.96
N ILE A 66 16.07 -10.12 20.34
CA ILE A 66 14.94 -9.22 20.60
C ILE A 66 13.61 -9.94 20.28
N SER A 67 13.52 -10.54 19.09
CA SER A 67 12.32 -11.22 18.61
C SER A 67 11.91 -12.39 19.50
N THR A 68 12.88 -13.13 20.05
CA THR A 68 12.61 -14.32 20.89
C THR A 68 12.38 -13.98 22.37
N ASN A 69 13.04 -12.94 22.91
CA ASN A 69 13.08 -12.69 24.36
C ASN A 69 12.41 -11.38 24.81
N MET A 70 12.07 -10.47 23.89
CA MET A 70 11.51 -9.16 24.22
C MET A 70 10.16 -8.86 23.55
N ASP A 71 9.95 -9.33 22.31
CA ASP A 71 8.68 -9.09 21.59
C ASP A 71 7.54 -10.05 22.01
N LEU A 72 7.85 -11.18 22.67
CA LEU A 72 6.83 -12.17 23.05
C LEU A 72 6.04 -11.75 24.31
N PRO A 73 4.72 -12.03 24.38
CA PRO A 73 3.90 -12.68 23.36
C PRO A 73 3.44 -11.74 22.23
N LEU A 74 3.34 -12.29 21.02
CA LEU A 74 2.75 -11.59 19.87
C LEU A 74 1.22 -11.58 19.96
N ARG A 75 0.61 -10.49 19.46
CA ARG A 75 -0.84 -10.44 19.21
C ARG A 75 -1.12 -11.07 17.84
N PRO A 76 -2.27 -11.72 17.60
CA PRO A 76 -2.55 -12.42 16.33
C PRO A 76 -2.34 -11.57 15.07
N CYS A 77 -2.65 -10.28 15.13
CA CYS A 77 -2.47 -9.32 14.04
C CYS A 77 -1.02 -8.93 13.70
N ILE A 78 -0.07 -9.31 14.54
CA ILE A 78 1.37 -9.13 14.31
C ILE A 78 2.15 -10.45 14.44
N ASP A 79 1.46 -11.58 14.55
CA ASP A 79 2.08 -12.91 14.59
C ASP A 79 2.23 -13.45 13.16
N PRO A 80 3.46 -13.64 12.65
CA PRO A 80 3.69 -14.19 11.31
C PRO A 80 2.96 -15.51 11.06
N MET A 81 2.82 -16.36 12.08
CA MET A 81 2.15 -17.67 11.97
C MET A 81 0.64 -17.54 11.74
N HIS A 82 0.05 -16.40 12.13
CA HIS A 82 -1.36 -16.10 11.91
C HIS A 82 -1.55 -15.29 10.63
N VAL A 83 -0.84 -14.16 10.48
CA VAL A 83 -1.07 -13.23 9.36
C VAL A 83 -0.54 -13.69 8.01
N LEU A 84 0.42 -14.62 7.97
CA LEU A 84 0.91 -15.26 6.73
C LEU A 84 0.32 -16.66 6.54
N SER A 85 -0.84 -16.95 7.15
CA SER A 85 -1.52 -18.23 6.99
C SER A 85 -2.44 -18.26 5.76
N GLY A 86 -2.68 -19.47 5.23
CA GLY A 86 -3.58 -19.68 4.09
C GLY A 86 -3.19 -18.89 2.85
N ASN A 87 -4.12 -18.10 2.31
CA ASN A 87 -3.92 -17.31 1.09
C ASN A 87 -3.08 -16.04 1.29
N PHE A 88 -2.67 -15.72 2.53
CA PHE A 88 -1.72 -14.64 2.84
C PHE A 88 -0.27 -15.13 2.95
N ALA A 89 -0.02 -16.43 2.79
CA ALA A 89 1.33 -16.97 2.74
C ALA A 89 2.10 -16.40 1.54
N PRO A 90 3.37 -16.00 1.71
CA PRO A 90 4.14 -15.40 0.62
C PRO A 90 4.46 -16.42 -0.47
N VAL A 91 4.51 -15.94 -1.71
CA VAL A 91 4.85 -16.74 -2.90
C VAL A 91 6.19 -16.31 -3.52
N ASN A 92 6.76 -17.19 -4.34
CA ASN A 92 7.98 -16.92 -5.10
C ASN A 92 7.68 -16.20 -6.42
N GLU A 93 8.69 -15.52 -6.98
CA GLU A 93 8.62 -14.98 -8.34
C GLU A 93 8.40 -16.12 -9.36
N LEU A 94 7.46 -15.93 -10.27
CA LEU A 94 7.22 -16.83 -11.40
C LEU A 94 7.58 -16.13 -12.71
N PRO A 95 8.39 -16.73 -13.60
CA PRO A 95 8.64 -16.19 -14.93
C PRO A 95 7.35 -16.11 -15.76
N PRO A 96 7.35 -15.43 -16.92
CA PRO A 96 6.25 -15.49 -17.87
C PRO A 96 5.85 -16.95 -18.15
N THR A 97 4.70 -17.35 -17.61
CA THR A 97 4.20 -18.73 -17.58
C THR A 97 2.86 -18.78 -18.30
N PRO A 98 2.71 -19.57 -19.38
CA PRO A 98 1.43 -19.75 -20.05
C PRO A 98 0.36 -20.31 -19.11
N CYS A 99 -0.83 -19.74 -19.18
CA CYS A 99 -1.97 -20.17 -18.39
C CYS A 99 -2.98 -20.91 -19.25
N ARG A 100 -3.59 -21.96 -18.69
CA ARG A 100 -4.65 -22.74 -19.33
C ARG A 100 -6.02 -22.21 -18.92
N VAL A 101 -6.92 -22.06 -19.88
CA VAL A 101 -8.35 -21.86 -19.60
C VAL A 101 -8.94 -23.22 -19.22
N GLU A 102 -9.46 -23.32 -18.00
CA GLU A 102 -10.10 -24.55 -17.48
C GLU A 102 -11.62 -24.50 -17.69
N GLU A 103 -12.24 -23.33 -17.54
CA GLU A 103 -13.69 -23.13 -17.69
C GLU A 103 -13.97 -21.84 -18.46
N GLY A 104 -14.91 -21.86 -19.40
CA GLY A 104 -15.27 -20.71 -20.23
C GLY A 104 -14.33 -20.47 -21.42
N SER A 105 -14.23 -19.21 -21.86
CA SER A 105 -13.38 -18.80 -22.99
C SER A 105 -13.00 -17.34 -22.85
N LEU A 106 -11.71 -17.02 -23.03
CA LEU A 106 -11.24 -15.63 -23.03
C LEU A 106 -11.75 -14.89 -24.27
N PRO A 107 -12.49 -13.78 -24.14
CA PRO A 107 -12.95 -13.00 -25.29
C PRO A 107 -11.77 -12.47 -26.09
N SER A 108 -11.73 -12.73 -27.40
CA SER A 108 -10.65 -12.31 -28.30
C SER A 108 -10.46 -10.79 -28.41
N ALA A 109 -11.46 -10.01 -27.97
CA ALA A 109 -11.39 -8.56 -27.88
C ALA A 109 -10.64 -8.04 -26.63
N LEU A 110 -10.26 -8.92 -25.70
CA LEU A 110 -9.35 -8.56 -24.60
C LEU A 110 -7.90 -8.66 -25.09
N ASP A 111 -7.27 -7.50 -25.24
CA ASP A 111 -5.83 -7.36 -25.45
C ASP A 111 -5.29 -6.34 -24.45
N GLY A 112 -4.36 -6.76 -23.59
CA GLY A 112 -3.82 -5.91 -22.52
C GLY A 112 -3.26 -6.70 -21.34
N VAL A 113 -2.93 -5.99 -20.26
CA VAL A 113 -2.35 -6.59 -19.04
C VAL A 113 -3.14 -6.15 -17.82
N TYR A 114 -3.61 -7.12 -17.02
CA TYR A 114 -4.05 -6.85 -15.65
C TYR A 114 -2.84 -6.98 -14.72
N ILE A 115 -2.46 -5.90 -14.04
CA ILE A 115 -1.42 -5.89 -13.01
C ILE A 115 -2.08 -5.56 -11.66
N ARG A 116 -1.65 -6.27 -10.61
CA ARG A 116 -2.04 -6.10 -9.20
C ARG A 116 -0.77 -6.04 -8.34
N ASN A 117 -0.69 -5.08 -7.42
CA ASN A 117 0.35 -5.02 -6.39
C ASN A 117 -0.15 -5.67 -5.09
N GLY A 118 0.74 -5.87 -4.13
CA GLY A 118 0.40 -6.29 -2.78
C GLY A 118 1.64 -6.64 -1.95
N PRO A 119 1.50 -6.76 -0.62
CA PRO A 119 2.57 -7.17 0.26
C PRO A 119 2.85 -8.67 0.15
N ASN A 120 4.12 -9.02 0.04
CA ASN A 120 4.62 -10.39 0.03
C ASN A 120 6.03 -10.37 0.66
N PRO A 121 6.22 -10.70 1.95
CA PRO A 121 7.54 -10.63 2.57
C PRO A 121 8.51 -11.63 1.92
N GLN A 122 9.68 -11.15 1.48
CA GLN A 122 10.67 -11.97 0.79
C GLN A 122 11.37 -13.01 1.70
N PHE A 123 11.35 -12.77 3.02
CA PHE A 123 11.84 -13.67 4.06
C PHE A 123 10.74 -13.78 5.13
N ILE A 124 10.53 -14.98 5.68
CA ILE A 124 9.61 -15.16 6.80
C ILE A 124 10.20 -14.46 8.04
N PRO A 125 9.48 -13.50 8.65
CA PRO A 125 9.95 -12.81 9.85
C PRO A 125 9.87 -13.73 11.08
N HIS A 126 10.89 -13.65 11.93
CA HIS A 126 10.95 -14.36 13.22
C HIS A 126 10.31 -13.58 14.37
N GLY A 127 10.16 -12.26 14.22
CA GLY A 127 9.54 -11.35 15.19
C GLY A 127 8.18 -10.83 14.70
N PRO A 128 7.66 -9.74 15.30
CA PRO A 128 6.41 -9.12 14.89
C PRO A 128 6.35 -8.80 13.39
N PHE A 129 5.22 -9.06 12.74
CA PHE A 129 4.98 -8.70 11.35
C PHE A 129 3.51 -8.41 11.07
N HIS A 130 3.21 -7.25 10.48
CA HIS A 130 1.87 -6.88 10.02
C HIS A 130 1.79 -7.04 8.51
N VAL A 131 0.62 -7.38 7.95
CA VAL A 131 0.50 -7.63 6.50
C VAL A 131 0.96 -6.46 5.63
N PHE A 132 0.78 -5.21 6.07
CA PHE A 132 1.25 -4.01 5.34
C PHE A 132 2.77 -3.81 5.35
N ASP A 133 3.53 -4.53 6.19
CA ASP A 133 4.99 -4.43 6.27
C ASP A 133 5.72 -5.29 5.19
N GLY A 134 4.99 -6.10 4.40
CA GLY A 134 5.57 -7.01 3.40
C GLY A 134 6.10 -6.30 2.15
N ASP A 135 7.13 -6.84 1.51
CA ASP A 135 7.72 -6.26 0.29
C ASP A 135 6.71 -6.23 -0.88
N GLY A 136 6.74 -5.19 -1.70
CA GLY A 136 5.83 -5.06 -2.84
C GLY A 136 6.10 -6.10 -3.91
N MET A 137 5.09 -6.87 -4.28
CA MET A 137 5.15 -7.87 -5.34
C MET A 137 4.05 -7.63 -6.38
N LEU A 138 4.48 -7.46 -7.62
CA LEU A 138 3.59 -7.29 -8.76
C LEU A 138 3.20 -8.65 -9.32
N HIS A 139 1.90 -8.87 -9.47
CA HIS A 139 1.30 -9.99 -10.19
C HIS A 139 0.70 -9.45 -11.48
N SER A 140 1.07 -10.03 -12.62
CA SER A 140 0.59 -9.62 -13.94
C SER A 140 -0.02 -10.79 -14.70
N ILE A 141 -1.12 -10.53 -15.40
CA ILE A 141 -1.72 -11.43 -16.39
C ILE A 141 -1.85 -10.63 -17.68
N ARG A 142 -1.07 -10.97 -18.70
CA ARG A 142 -1.29 -10.50 -20.07
C ARG A 142 -2.33 -11.39 -20.73
N ILE A 143 -3.34 -10.79 -21.33
CA ILE A 143 -4.35 -11.47 -22.16
C ILE A 143 -4.20 -10.91 -23.57
N SER A 144 -4.16 -11.77 -24.59
CA SER A 144 -4.11 -11.38 -26.00
C SER A 144 -4.54 -12.55 -26.87
N ASN A 145 -5.33 -12.31 -27.92
CA ASN A 145 -5.80 -13.35 -28.86
C ASN A 145 -6.47 -14.59 -28.22
N GLY A 146 -7.06 -14.45 -27.03
CA GLY A 146 -7.68 -15.56 -26.29
C GLY A 146 -6.70 -16.41 -25.46
N GLU A 147 -5.41 -16.06 -25.43
CA GLU A 147 -4.39 -16.67 -24.58
C GLU A 147 -4.11 -15.80 -23.34
N ALA A 148 -3.57 -16.41 -22.29
CA ALA A 148 -3.14 -15.71 -21.07
C ALA A 148 -1.74 -16.13 -20.61
N VAL A 149 -0.93 -15.17 -20.17
CA VAL A 149 0.41 -15.39 -19.61
C VAL A 149 0.53 -14.67 -18.28
N PHE A 150 0.86 -15.41 -17.22
CA PHE A 150 1.09 -14.87 -15.88
C PHE A 150 2.59 -14.62 -15.62
N CYS A 151 2.91 -13.57 -14.85
CA CYS A 151 4.26 -13.32 -14.35
C CYS A 151 4.18 -12.60 -12.99
N SER A 152 5.06 -12.94 -12.05
CA SER A 152 5.19 -12.24 -10.76
C SER A 152 6.63 -11.82 -10.44
N ARG A 153 6.81 -10.60 -9.93
CA ARG A 153 8.12 -10.01 -9.59
C ARG A 153 8.04 -9.10 -8.37
N TYR A 154 9.07 -9.12 -7.54
CA TYR A 154 9.25 -8.11 -6.49
C TYR A 154 9.63 -6.76 -7.09
N VAL A 155 9.06 -5.69 -6.54
CA VAL A 155 9.58 -4.34 -6.70
C VAL A 155 10.92 -4.28 -5.96
N LYS A 156 11.99 -3.90 -6.66
CA LYS A 156 13.36 -3.91 -6.10
C LYS A 156 13.61 -2.63 -5.30
N THR A 157 12.88 -2.46 -4.19
CA THR A 157 13.02 -1.29 -3.31
C THR A 157 14.37 -1.26 -2.59
N TYR A 158 14.73 -0.12 -2.00
CA TYR A 158 15.95 -0.02 -1.21
C TYR A 158 15.95 -1.01 -0.03
N LYS A 159 14.82 -1.11 0.70
CA LYS A 159 14.57 -2.15 1.72
C LYS A 159 14.83 -3.54 1.13
N TYR A 160 14.18 -3.86 0.01
CA TYR A 160 14.29 -5.18 -0.62
C TYR A 160 15.75 -5.55 -0.92
N MET A 161 16.50 -4.64 -1.54
CA MET A 161 17.90 -4.87 -1.92
C MET A 161 18.85 -5.00 -0.71
N VAL A 162 18.63 -4.21 0.35
CA VAL A 162 19.40 -4.34 1.59
C VAL A 162 19.13 -5.70 2.25
N GLU A 163 17.88 -6.13 2.33
CA GLU A 163 17.51 -7.40 2.96
C GLU A 163 17.99 -8.60 2.15
N GLN A 164 17.87 -8.59 0.81
CA GLN A 164 18.49 -9.60 -0.06
C GLN A 164 19.99 -9.77 0.24
N LYS A 165 20.72 -8.67 0.38
CA LYS A 165 22.15 -8.66 0.69
C LYS A 165 22.49 -9.18 2.09
N MET A 166 21.56 -9.06 3.04
CA MET A 166 21.73 -9.58 4.41
C MET A 166 21.28 -11.04 4.56
N GLY A 167 20.33 -11.49 3.74
CA GLY A 167 19.74 -12.83 3.78
C GLY A 167 18.70 -13.02 4.89
N TYR A 168 18.18 -11.93 5.49
CA TYR A 168 17.14 -11.95 6.52
C TYR A 168 16.46 -10.57 6.65
N PRO A 169 15.29 -10.45 7.30
CA PRO A 169 14.64 -9.17 7.58
C PRO A 169 15.55 -8.24 8.40
N PHE A 170 15.82 -7.05 7.89
CA PHE A 170 16.88 -6.16 8.41
C PHE A 170 16.38 -4.75 8.70
N ILE A 171 15.34 -4.30 7.99
CA ILE A 171 14.74 -2.98 8.17
C ILE A 171 13.55 -3.12 9.14
N VAL A 172 13.48 -2.21 10.11
CA VAL A 172 12.40 -2.16 11.10
C VAL A 172 11.12 -1.65 10.43
N SER A 173 10.01 -2.35 10.66
CA SER A 173 8.73 -2.09 9.99
C SER A 173 7.78 -1.28 10.89
N PRO A 174 7.15 -0.20 10.38
CA PRO A 174 6.47 0.77 11.22
C PRO A 174 5.18 0.26 11.88
N PHE A 175 4.48 -0.71 11.28
CA PHE A 175 3.23 -1.22 11.85
C PHE A 175 3.48 -2.21 12.98
N SER A 176 4.35 -3.20 12.76
CA SER A 176 4.54 -4.33 13.69
C SER A 176 5.65 -4.21 14.71
N SER A 177 6.78 -3.57 14.39
CA SER A 177 8.05 -3.83 15.09
C SER A 177 8.13 -3.33 16.55
N PHE A 178 7.13 -2.59 17.03
CA PHE A 178 7.12 -2.03 18.38
C PHE A 178 6.10 -2.76 19.26
N ASN A 179 6.49 -3.92 19.79
CA ASN A 179 5.67 -4.73 20.70
C ASN A 179 6.33 -4.87 22.08
N GLY A 180 6.18 -3.84 22.91
CA GLY A 180 6.75 -3.76 24.26
C GLY A 180 7.96 -2.83 24.37
N THR A 181 8.09 -2.15 25.50
CA THR A 181 9.06 -1.03 25.68
C THR A 181 10.50 -1.48 25.52
N ALA A 182 10.87 -2.65 26.07
CA ALA A 182 12.23 -3.18 25.97
C ALA A 182 12.60 -3.51 24.50
N ALA A 183 11.70 -4.18 23.78
CA ALA A 183 11.90 -4.52 22.37
C ALA A 183 12.02 -3.25 21.50
N ALA A 184 11.14 -2.27 21.71
CA ALA A 184 11.15 -1.01 20.97
C ALA A 184 12.48 -0.23 21.17
N ILE A 185 12.93 -0.07 22.41
CA ILE A 185 14.24 0.58 22.70
C ILE A 185 15.38 -0.20 22.05
N ALA A 186 15.38 -1.54 22.15
CA ALA A 186 16.42 -2.37 21.56
C ALA A 186 16.45 -2.27 20.02
N ARG A 187 15.28 -2.27 19.35
CA ARG A 187 15.18 -2.07 17.90
C ARG A 187 15.60 -0.66 17.47
N CYS A 188 15.28 0.38 18.23
CA CYS A 188 15.79 1.73 17.95
C CYS A 188 17.31 1.83 18.03
N VAL A 189 17.93 1.25 19.07
CA VAL A 189 19.40 1.17 19.20
C VAL A 189 20.02 0.37 18.06
N LEU A 190 19.39 -0.75 17.68
CA LEU A 190 19.84 -1.61 16.58
C LEU A 190 19.75 -0.90 15.21
N VAL A 191 18.69 -0.14 14.96
CA VAL A 191 18.55 0.73 13.78
C VAL A 191 19.66 1.77 13.72
N VAL A 192 19.88 2.52 14.81
CA VAL A 192 20.95 3.53 14.87
C VAL A 192 22.32 2.89 14.63
N ALA A 193 22.61 1.74 15.24
CA ALA A 193 23.87 1.02 15.04
C ALA A 193 24.05 0.54 13.59
N ARG A 194 22.99 0.05 12.93
CA ARG A 194 23.00 -0.38 11.52
C ARG A 194 23.22 0.82 10.58
N VAL A 195 22.62 1.98 10.85
CA VAL A 195 22.82 3.22 10.09
C VAL A 195 24.25 3.77 10.26
N LEU A 196 24.74 3.89 11.49
CA LEU A 196 26.11 4.35 11.78
C LEU A 196 27.19 3.41 11.22
N ALA A 197 26.89 2.11 11.10
CA ALA A 197 27.75 1.14 10.45
C ALA A 197 27.68 1.16 8.90
N GLY A 198 26.86 2.04 8.32
CA GLY A 198 26.75 2.22 6.87
C GLY A 198 25.98 1.12 6.13
N TYR A 199 25.20 0.30 6.85
CA TYR A 199 24.47 -0.81 6.22
C TYR A 199 23.15 -0.40 5.56
N PHE A 200 22.49 0.64 6.05
CA PHE A 200 21.39 1.31 5.36
C PHE A 200 21.32 2.79 5.74
N ASN A 201 20.70 3.61 4.88
CA ASN A 201 20.46 5.03 5.14
C ASN A 201 19.02 5.38 4.72
N PRO A 202 18.07 5.43 5.68
CA PRO A 202 16.65 5.62 5.37
C PRO A 202 16.30 7.08 5.03
N VAL A 203 17.15 8.04 5.42
CA VAL A 203 16.93 9.48 5.19
C VAL A 203 17.15 9.86 3.72
N SER A 204 18.07 9.16 3.03
CA SER A 204 18.43 9.45 1.64
C SER A 204 17.86 8.47 0.61
N ASN A 205 17.60 7.22 0.99
CA ASN A 205 17.15 6.16 0.06
C ASN A 205 15.77 5.58 0.41
N GLY A 206 15.06 6.18 1.37
CA GLY A 206 13.78 5.67 1.86
C GLY A 206 13.90 4.35 2.63
N PHE A 207 12.75 3.79 2.97
CA PHE A 207 12.63 2.47 3.63
C PHE A 207 11.34 1.74 3.22
N GLY A 208 10.64 2.21 2.18
CA GLY A 208 9.32 1.72 1.81
C GLY A 208 9.33 0.36 1.13
N THR A 209 8.14 -0.23 1.11
CA THR A 209 7.85 -1.56 0.54
C THR A 209 7.36 -1.48 -0.90
N ALA A 210 6.81 -0.34 -1.34
CA ALA A 210 6.16 -0.15 -2.64
C ALA A 210 5.03 -1.17 -2.91
N ASN A 211 4.24 -1.50 -1.89
CA ASN A 211 3.26 -2.59 -1.89
C ASN A 211 1.78 -2.15 -2.01
N THR A 212 1.47 -0.85 -1.89
CA THR A 212 0.11 -0.33 -1.73
C THR A 212 -0.71 -0.41 -3.02
N ASN A 213 -0.23 0.24 -4.09
CA ASN A 213 -0.98 0.40 -5.33
C ASN A 213 -0.06 0.60 -6.54
N LEU A 214 -0.65 0.84 -7.71
CA LEU A 214 0.00 1.11 -9.00
C LEU A 214 -0.63 2.33 -9.69
N ALA A 215 0.19 3.34 -10.00
CA ALA A 215 -0.21 4.50 -10.80
C ALA A 215 0.47 4.48 -12.18
N MET A 216 -0.21 5.02 -13.20
CA MET A 216 0.33 5.16 -14.57
C MET A 216 0.58 6.62 -14.91
N PHE A 217 1.83 6.99 -15.21
CA PHE A 217 2.25 8.38 -15.32
C PHE A 217 3.35 8.61 -16.38
N GLY A 218 3.18 9.60 -17.27
CA GLY A 218 4.27 10.17 -18.08
C GLY A 218 5.17 9.19 -18.87
N GLY A 219 4.67 8.01 -19.28
CA GLY A 219 5.46 6.98 -19.95
C GLY A 219 5.75 5.74 -19.10
N LYS A 220 5.41 5.79 -17.80
CA LYS A 220 5.88 4.87 -16.76
C LYS A 220 4.75 4.45 -15.78
N LEU A 221 4.67 3.17 -15.46
CA LEU A 221 3.96 2.65 -14.29
C LEU A 221 4.80 2.95 -13.03
N PHE A 222 4.17 3.07 -11.87
CA PHE A 222 4.85 3.26 -10.60
C PHE A 222 4.22 2.41 -9.52
N ALA A 223 5.03 1.73 -8.72
CA ALA A 223 4.61 1.07 -7.50
C ALA A 223 4.66 2.04 -6.32
N LEU A 224 3.54 2.16 -5.61
CA LEU A 224 3.32 3.17 -4.58
C LEU A 224 3.43 2.59 -3.16
N CYS A 225 3.82 3.45 -2.22
CA CYS A 225 3.71 3.23 -0.76
C CYS A 225 3.60 4.60 -0.08
N GLU A 226 2.94 4.66 1.07
CA GLU A 226 2.68 5.87 1.86
C GLU A 226 3.95 6.42 2.53
N SER A 227 5.01 5.60 2.62
CA SER A 227 6.22 5.87 3.40
C SER A 227 7.50 6.13 2.56
N ASP A 228 7.40 6.13 1.23
CA ASP A 228 8.56 6.28 0.33
C ASP A 228 8.14 6.84 -1.04
N LEU A 229 9.11 7.22 -1.87
CA LEU A 229 8.84 7.72 -3.22
C LEU A 229 8.33 6.60 -4.15
N PRO A 230 7.50 6.92 -5.16
CA PRO A 230 7.04 5.95 -6.16
C PRO A 230 8.20 5.26 -6.91
N TYR A 231 8.18 3.94 -6.99
CA TYR A 231 9.19 3.15 -7.69
C TYR A 231 8.78 2.89 -9.15
N GLN A 232 9.56 3.40 -10.11
CA GLN A 232 9.27 3.31 -11.54
C GLN A 232 9.33 1.87 -12.08
N ILE A 233 8.33 1.50 -12.88
CA ILE A 233 8.16 0.27 -13.64
C ILE A 233 7.73 0.72 -15.07
N ASP A 234 8.35 0.36 -16.19
CA ASP A 234 8.04 1.06 -17.47
C ASP A 234 6.64 0.74 -18.10
N SER A 235 5.86 1.78 -18.50
CA SER A 235 4.69 1.80 -19.45
C SER A 235 3.84 3.10 -19.42
N GLU A 236 3.24 3.55 -20.53
CA GLU A 236 2.58 4.88 -20.78
C GLU A 236 1.17 5.11 -20.16
N THR A 237 0.62 6.32 -19.83
CA THR A 237 1.01 7.77 -19.77
C THR A 237 -0.06 8.62 -18.99
N GLY A 238 0.22 9.88 -18.56
CA GLY A 238 -0.80 10.81 -17.97
C GLY A 238 -0.23 12.06 -17.23
N GLU A 239 -1.09 13.00 -16.78
CA GLU A 239 -0.79 13.95 -15.67
C GLU A 239 -1.13 13.27 -14.34
N VAL A 240 -0.34 13.50 -13.28
CA VAL A 240 -0.64 12.98 -11.93
C VAL A 240 -0.55 14.09 -10.89
N PHE A 241 -1.46 14.04 -9.93
CA PHE A 241 -1.38 14.79 -8.69
C PHE A 241 -0.97 13.80 -7.60
N ALA A 242 0.01 14.17 -6.80
CA ALA A 242 0.59 13.29 -5.80
C ALA A 242 0.85 14.06 -4.51
N PHE A 243 1.01 13.32 -3.42
CA PHE A 243 1.39 13.87 -2.13
C PHE A 243 2.54 13.05 -1.53
N ARG A 244 3.23 13.65 -0.57
CA ARG A 244 4.18 12.98 0.31
C ARG A 244 3.78 13.24 1.75
N CYS A 245 3.67 12.18 2.55
CA CYS A 245 3.55 12.29 3.99
C CYS A 245 4.93 12.18 4.63
N ASP A 246 5.27 13.13 5.50
CA ASP A 246 6.54 13.18 6.22
C ASP A 246 6.29 13.07 7.73
N ILE A 247 7.23 12.46 8.47
CA ILE A 247 7.15 12.35 9.94
C ILE A 247 7.61 13.62 10.68
N VAL A 248 8.06 14.63 9.94
CA VAL A 248 8.46 15.96 10.41
C VAL A 248 7.77 17.03 9.56
N SER A 249 7.64 18.25 10.08
CA SER A 249 6.99 19.36 9.35
C SER A 249 7.79 19.75 8.10
N PRO A 250 7.15 19.98 6.92
CA PRO A 250 5.70 19.89 6.66
C PRO A 250 5.22 18.43 6.54
N PHE A 251 4.24 18.03 7.35
CA PHE A 251 3.79 16.63 7.43
C PHE A 251 3.04 16.14 6.18
N LEU A 252 2.57 17.05 5.34
CA LEU A 252 1.96 16.78 4.05
C LEU A 252 2.50 17.79 3.03
N THR A 253 3.08 17.28 1.95
CA THR A 253 3.49 18.09 0.79
C THR A 253 2.74 17.60 -0.43
N PHE A 254 2.01 18.49 -1.10
CA PHE A 254 1.30 18.20 -2.33
C PHE A 254 2.11 18.67 -3.54
N PHE A 255 2.05 17.95 -4.67
CA PHE A 255 2.65 18.39 -5.93
C PHE A 255 1.96 17.75 -7.14
N ARG A 256 2.01 18.41 -8.30
CA ARG A 256 1.65 17.78 -9.58
C ARG A 256 2.88 17.31 -10.34
N ILE A 257 2.68 16.39 -11.26
CA ILE A 257 3.65 15.99 -12.28
C ILE A 257 2.96 16.10 -13.64
N ASP A 258 3.54 16.87 -14.56
CA ASP A 258 2.93 17.17 -15.87
C ASP A 258 3.01 15.98 -16.84
N THR A 259 2.27 16.06 -17.95
CA THR A 259 2.24 15.00 -18.99
C THR A 259 3.61 14.61 -19.55
N SER A 260 4.63 15.45 -19.39
CA SER A 260 6.00 15.24 -19.89
C SER A 260 6.95 14.62 -18.87
N GLY A 261 6.46 14.23 -17.68
CA GLY A 261 7.28 13.61 -16.64
C GLY A 261 7.82 14.60 -15.60
N ARG A 262 7.51 15.90 -15.69
CA ARG A 262 8.18 16.93 -14.88
C ARG A 262 7.37 17.28 -13.63
N LYS A 263 7.99 17.14 -12.47
CA LYS A 263 7.42 17.57 -11.18
C LYS A 263 7.28 19.09 -11.15
N GLY A 264 6.10 19.57 -10.77
CA GLY A 264 5.85 20.97 -10.45
C GLY A 264 6.39 21.38 -9.08
N PRO A 265 6.15 22.63 -8.66
CA PRO A 265 6.47 23.11 -7.31
C PRO A 265 5.78 22.27 -6.22
N ASP A 266 6.43 22.21 -5.06
CA ASP A 266 5.84 21.65 -3.84
C ASP A 266 4.90 22.68 -3.18
N VAL A 267 3.73 22.20 -2.77
CA VAL A 267 2.70 22.93 -2.02
C VAL A 267 2.65 22.32 -0.60
N PRO A 268 3.41 22.87 0.38
CA PRO A 268 3.46 22.33 1.73
C PRO A 268 2.21 22.74 2.53
N ILE A 269 1.46 21.76 3.03
CA ILE A 269 0.26 21.98 3.84
C ILE A 269 0.67 22.22 5.29
N SER A 270 1.24 23.39 5.53
CA SER A 270 1.83 23.81 6.82
C SER A 270 0.76 24.05 7.90
N SER A 271 -0.51 24.18 7.54
CA SER A 271 -1.67 24.19 8.43
C SER A 271 -1.86 22.88 9.21
N LEU A 272 -1.37 21.74 8.69
CA LEU A 272 -1.32 20.48 9.43
C LEU A 272 -0.17 20.53 10.45
N LYS A 273 -0.50 20.52 11.75
CA LYS A 273 0.46 20.64 12.86
C LYS A 273 0.92 19.30 13.46
N ARG A 274 0.58 18.18 12.83
CA ARG A 274 0.96 16.82 13.26
C ARG A 274 1.04 15.85 12.09
N GLY A 275 1.73 14.74 12.29
CA GLY A 275 1.73 13.61 11.37
C GLY A 275 0.34 13.00 11.23
N LEU A 276 -0.13 12.91 9.99
CA LEU A 276 -1.34 12.21 9.58
C LEU A 276 -0.99 10.92 8.83
N VAL A 277 -1.96 10.02 8.73
CA VAL A 277 -1.93 8.94 7.74
C VAL A 277 -2.95 9.30 6.67
N LEU A 278 -2.50 9.97 5.61
CA LEU A 278 -3.29 10.19 4.40
C LEU A 278 -3.05 8.99 3.49
N HIS A 279 -4.02 8.07 3.44
CA HIS A 279 -3.94 6.88 2.59
C HIS A 279 -4.28 7.21 1.14
N ASP A 280 -5.32 8.03 0.95
CA ASP A 280 -5.85 8.41 -0.36
C ASP A 280 -6.47 9.82 -0.29
N PHE A 281 -6.82 10.38 -1.45
CA PHE A 281 -7.41 11.70 -1.60
C PHE A 281 -8.39 11.71 -2.78
N ALA A 282 -9.36 12.61 -2.76
CA ALA A 282 -10.30 12.75 -3.87
C ALA A 282 -9.90 13.89 -4.81
N LEU A 283 -10.19 13.75 -6.10
CA LEU A 283 -10.02 14.81 -7.10
C LEU A 283 -11.33 15.10 -7.82
N THR A 284 -11.55 16.36 -8.11
CA THR A 284 -12.61 16.83 -9.00
C THR A 284 -12.00 17.59 -10.18
N LYS A 285 -12.85 18.29 -10.96
CA LYS A 285 -12.40 19.07 -12.11
C LYS A 285 -11.52 20.24 -11.67
N ASN A 286 -11.89 20.89 -10.56
CA ASN A 286 -11.30 22.13 -10.07
C ASN A 286 -10.69 22.01 -8.66
N PHE A 287 -10.94 20.93 -7.91
CA PHE A 287 -10.52 20.78 -6.52
C PHE A 287 -9.83 19.44 -6.22
N ILE A 288 -9.16 19.44 -5.08
CA ILE A 288 -8.53 18.30 -4.41
C ILE A 288 -9.11 18.24 -3.00
N VAL A 289 -9.43 17.03 -2.52
CA VAL A 289 -9.94 16.81 -1.18
C VAL A 289 -9.04 15.85 -0.41
N PHE A 290 -8.27 16.40 0.52
CA PHE A 290 -7.50 15.65 1.50
C PHE A 290 -8.39 15.25 2.69
N GLN A 291 -8.08 14.16 3.37
CA GLN A 291 -8.78 13.77 4.59
C GLN A 291 -7.86 13.70 5.81
N ASP A 292 -8.31 14.34 6.89
CA ASP A 292 -7.66 14.40 8.19
C ASP A 292 -8.40 13.42 9.15
N THR A 293 -8.21 12.10 8.97
CA THR A 293 -8.93 11.01 9.69
C THR A 293 -8.59 10.93 11.19
N GLN A 294 -9.32 10.13 11.99
CA GLN A 294 -8.97 9.87 13.39
C GLN A 294 -7.65 9.11 13.60
N VAL A 295 -7.06 8.52 12.55
CA VAL A 295 -5.70 7.95 12.60
C VAL A 295 -4.65 9.07 12.45
N GLY A 296 -3.53 8.94 13.15
CA GLY A 296 -2.35 9.77 12.91
C GLY A 296 -1.07 9.13 13.42
N ILE A 297 0.03 9.86 13.31
CA ILE A 297 1.36 9.39 13.70
C ILE A 297 1.76 10.05 15.04
N ASN A 298 2.13 9.22 16.03
CA ASN A 298 2.67 9.67 17.31
C ASN A 298 3.92 8.88 17.68
N LEU A 299 5.10 9.44 17.35
CA LEU A 299 6.39 8.80 17.61
C LEU A 299 6.70 8.57 19.10
N MET A 300 6.03 9.28 20.03
CA MET A 300 6.20 9.06 21.46
C MET A 300 5.67 7.71 21.93
N GLU A 301 4.83 7.03 21.13
CA GLU A 301 4.34 5.68 21.44
C GLU A 301 5.41 4.60 21.28
N ILE A 302 6.44 4.84 20.46
CA ILE A 302 7.61 3.94 20.36
C ILE A 302 8.30 3.83 21.72
N MET A 303 8.43 4.96 22.45
CA MET A 303 8.98 4.98 23.82
C MET A 303 8.09 4.27 24.86
N ARG A 304 6.83 3.97 24.51
CA ARG A 304 5.88 3.17 25.30
C ARG A 304 5.79 1.72 24.79
N GLY A 305 6.59 1.33 23.80
CA GLY A 305 6.55 0.01 23.21
C GLY A 305 5.30 -0.27 22.38
N ARG A 306 4.72 0.75 21.74
CA ARG A 306 3.51 0.65 20.92
C ARG A 306 3.78 1.17 19.51
N SER A 307 2.93 0.77 18.56
CA SER A 307 2.99 1.28 17.19
C SER A 307 2.87 2.81 17.17
N PRO A 308 3.64 3.53 16.33
CA PRO A 308 3.46 4.96 16.13
C PRO A 308 2.16 5.31 15.41
N MET A 309 1.47 4.34 14.78
CA MET A 309 0.14 4.56 14.19
C MET A 309 -0.92 4.51 15.29
N VAL A 310 -1.57 5.65 15.54
CA VAL A 310 -2.52 5.81 16.66
C VAL A 310 -3.89 6.26 16.19
N PHE A 311 -4.93 5.65 16.76
CA PHE A 311 -6.30 6.15 16.71
C PHE A 311 -6.54 7.15 17.85
N ASN A 312 -7.15 8.30 17.53
CA ASN A 312 -7.60 9.28 18.53
C ASN A 312 -9.13 9.45 18.42
N PRO A 313 -9.93 8.90 19.37
CA PRO A 313 -11.38 8.98 19.31
C PRO A 313 -11.91 10.43 19.43
N ASP A 314 -11.24 11.28 20.19
CA ASP A 314 -11.67 12.67 20.45
C ASP A 314 -11.44 13.61 19.26
N LYS A 315 -10.71 13.16 18.22
CA LYS A 315 -10.52 13.96 17.02
C LYS A 315 -11.78 13.94 16.15
N VAL A 316 -12.32 15.12 15.87
CA VAL A 316 -13.26 15.32 14.76
C VAL A 316 -12.50 15.17 13.43
N PRO A 317 -12.84 14.22 12.53
CA PRO A 317 -12.26 14.16 11.19
C PRO A 317 -12.64 15.38 10.35
N ARG A 318 -11.79 15.75 9.40
CA ARG A 318 -11.99 16.94 8.56
C ARG A 318 -11.57 16.68 7.11
N LEU A 319 -12.13 17.44 6.19
CA LEU A 319 -11.83 17.42 4.76
C LEU A 319 -11.16 18.75 4.39
N GLY A 320 -10.00 18.67 3.73
CA GLY A 320 -9.24 19.83 3.26
C GLY A 320 -9.47 20.03 1.77
N ILE A 321 -10.23 21.07 1.42
CA ILE A 321 -10.55 21.43 0.03
C ILE A 321 -9.51 22.43 -0.48
N LEU A 322 -8.76 22.05 -1.52
CA LEU A 322 -7.76 22.91 -2.16
C LEU A 322 -8.06 23.01 -3.67
N PRO A 323 -7.93 24.18 -4.32
CA PRO A 323 -7.97 24.27 -5.77
C PRO A 323 -6.89 23.39 -6.42
N ARG A 324 -7.26 22.66 -7.49
CA ARG A 324 -6.43 21.66 -8.19
C ARG A 324 -5.09 22.18 -8.72
N TYR A 325 -5.01 23.49 -8.92
CA TYR A 325 -3.83 24.18 -9.42
C TYR A 325 -3.32 25.29 -8.48
N ALA A 326 -3.68 25.23 -7.19
CA ALA A 326 -3.18 26.15 -6.18
C ALA A 326 -1.63 26.15 -6.13
N HIS A 327 -1.04 27.32 -5.90
CA HIS A 327 0.40 27.49 -5.82
C HIS A 327 0.96 27.40 -4.39
N ASP A 328 0.09 27.58 -3.39
CA ASP A 328 0.39 27.52 -1.95
C ASP A 328 -0.86 27.07 -1.18
N GLU A 329 -0.80 27.01 0.16
CA GLU A 329 -1.93 26.59 0.99
C GLU A 329 -2.96 27.69 1.32
N THR A 330 -2.83 28.92 0.80
CA THR A 330 -3.70 30.05 1.21
C THR A 330 -5.16 29.86 0.81
N GLU A 331 -5.41 29.07 -0.25
CA GLU A 331 -6.75 28.72 -0.74
C GLU A 331 -7.34 27.47 -0.07
N LEU A 332 -6.64 26.84 0.89
CA LEU A 332 -7.08 25.63 1.57
C LEU A 332 -8.21 25.92 2.56
N VAL A 333 -9.34 25.23 2.39
CA VAL A 333 -10.47 25.28 3.33
C VAL A 333 -10.63 23.93 4.04
N TRP A 334 -10.42 23.92 5.35
CA TRP A 334 -10.78 22.79 6.21
C TRP A 334 -12.27 22.85 6.58
N ILE A 335 -12.97 21.73 6.39
CA ILE A 335 -14.39 21.55 6.72
C ILE A 335 -14.54 20.30 7.60
N ASP A 336 -15.25 20.40 8.72
CA ASP A 336 -15.44 19.28 9.63
C ASP A 336 -16.36 18.21 9.03
N ALA A 337 -15.98 16.93 9.18
CA ALA A 337 -16.72 15.75 8.78
C ALA A 337 -16.79 14.74 9.95
N PRO A 338 -17.55 15.05 11.03
CA PRO A 338 -17.54 14.25 12.26
C PRO A 338 -17.87 12.78 12.02
N GLY A 339 -17.00 11.86 12.46
CA GLY A 339 -17.21 10.41 12.30
C GLY A 339 -17.12 9.88 10.86
N PHE A 340 -16.38 10.57 9.97
CA PHE A 340 -16.04 10.08 8.64
C PHE A 340 -14.52 9.81 8.53
N ASN A 341 -14.15 8.59 8.19
CA ASN A 341 -12.78 8.11 8.04
C ASN A 341 -12.69 7.24 6.78
N MET A 342 -12.34 7.83 5.63
CA MET A 342 -12.06 7.04 4.43
C MET A 342 -10.60 6.60 4.45
N LEU A 343 -10.37 5.37 4.02
CA LEU A 343 -9.06 4.96 3.55
C LEU A 343 -8.96 5.23 2.04
N HIS A 344 -9.93 4.76 1.26
CA HIS A 344 -9.95 4.91 -0.20
C HIS A 344 -11.05 5.88 -0.68
N SER A 345 -10.79 6.59 -1.79
CA SER A 345 -11.78 7.34 -2.54
C SER A 345 -12.21 6.55 -3.78
N ILE A 346 -13.51 6.32 -3.98
CA ILE A 346 -14.01 5.61 -5.18
C ILE A 346 -14.13 6.58 -6.36
N ASN A 347 -14.65 7.78 -6.11
CA ASN A 347 -14.69 8.88 -7.08
C ASN A 347 -15.07 10.20 -6.39
N ALA A 348 -14.74 11.33 -7.01
CA ALA A 348 -15.36 12.62 -6.70
C ALA A 348 -15.69 13.43 -7.96
N TRP A 349 -16.69 14.31 -7.86
CA TRP A 349 -17.11 15.20 -8.93
C TRP A 349 -17.71 16.49 -8.37
N GLU A 350 -17.99 17.44 -9.24
CA GLU A 350 -18.66 18.70 -8.91
C GLU A 350 -20.09 18.71 -9.44
N GLU A 351 -21.02 19.14 -8.59
CA GLU A 351 -22.41 19.44 -8.91
C GLU A 351 -22.63 20.96 -8.78
N GLU A 352 -23.76 21.47 -9.30
CA GLU A 352 -24.15 22.89 -9.18
C GLU A 352 -23.03 23.89 -9.60
N SER A 353 -22.46 23.66 -10.78
CA SER A 353 -21.41 24.50 -11.40
C SER A 353 -20.09 24.63 -10.61
N GLY A 354 -19.84 23.76 -9.61
CA GLY A 354 -18.62 23.78 -8.79
C GLY A 354 -18.86 24.14 -7.32
N ASN A 355 -20.06 24.61 -6.98
CA ASN A 355 -20.39 25.01 -5.60
C ASN A 355 -20.51 23.81 -4.64
N LYS A 356 -20.81 22.61 -5.17
CA LYS A 356 -20.90 21.38 -4.40
C LYS A 356 -19.94 20.33 -4.92
N ILE A 357 -19.09 19.83 -4.01
CA ILE A 357 -18.23 18.68 -4.26
C ILE A 357 -18.93 17.43 -3.74
N VAL A 358 -19.04 16.41 -4.57
CA VAL A 358 -19.56 15.10 -4.20
C VAL A 358 -18.42 14.10 -4.15
N ILE A 359 -18.35 13.33 -3.08
CA ILE A 359 -17.39 12.23 -2.91
C ILE A 359 -18.17 10.94 -2.67
N LEU A 360 -17.73 9.86 -3.31
CA LEU A 360 -18.18 8.50 -3.03
C LEU A 360 -17.00 7.75 -2.40
N ALA A 361 -17.15 7.29 -1.16
CA ALA A 361 -16.07 6.60 -0.45
C ALA A 361 -16.59 5.69 0.68
N PRO A 362 -15.93 4.55 0.94
CA PRO A 362 -16.12 3.79 2.17
C PRO A 362 -15.71 4.60 3.39
N ASN A 363 -16.60 4.69 4.37
CA ASN A 363 -16.30 5.13 5.71
C ASN A 363 -15.95 3.93 6.60
N LEU A 364 -14.76 3.90 7.17
CA LEU A 364 -14.32 2.91 8.13
C LEU A 364 -14.93 3.19 9.51
N LEU A 365 -15.89 2.37 9.91
CA LEU A 365 -16.63 2.50 11.16
C LEU A 365 -15.86 1.91 12.35
N SER A 366 -15.17 0.79 12.15
CA SER A 366 -14.32 0.13 13.18
C SER A 366 -12.85 0.58 13.11
N ILE A 367 -12.61 1.88 12.95
CA ILE A 367 -11.26 2.46 12.76
C ILE A 367 -10.27 2.12 13.89
N GLU A 368 -10.74 1.91 15.12
CA GLU A 368 -9.92 1.44 16.25
C GLU A 368 -9.34 0.04 16.05
N HIS A 369 -9.99 -0.78 15.21
CA HIS A 369 -9.56 -2.12 14.83
C HIS A 369 -8.94 -2.17 13.43
N GLY A 370 -9.25 -1.24 12.51
CA GLY A 370 -8.83 -1.34 11.11
C GLY A 370 -7.32 -1.45 10.85
N LEU A 371 -6.48 -1.02 11.80
CA LEU A 371 -5.01 -1.17 11.75
C LEU A 371 -4.46 -2.25 12.70
N LEU A 372 -5.33 -2.94 13.43
CA LEU A 372 -4.99 -3.88 14.52
C LEU A 372 -5.67 -5.24 14.39
N ASP A 373 -6.72 -5.39 13.59
CA ASP A 373 -7.39 -6.65 13.28
C ASP A 373 -8.27 -6.48 12.04
N LEU A 374 -7.81 -6.98 10.88
CA LEU A 374 -8.56 -6.91 9.63
C LEU A 374 -9.83 -7.78 9.62
N SER A 375 -9.97 -8.73 10.55
CA SER A 375 -11.21 -9.52 10.68
C SER A 375 -12.36 -8.72 11.29
N LEU A 376 -12.03 -7.65 12.03
CA LEU A 376 -12.96 -6.69 12.61
C LEU A 376 -13.15 -5.45 11.71
N TYR A 377 -12.58 -5.43 10.50
CA TYR A 377 -12.71 -4.32 9.56
C TYR A 377 -14.15 -4.20 9.07
N HIS A 378 -14.78 -3.05 9.32
CA HIS A 378 -16.16 -2.77 8.92
C HIS A 378 -16.27 -1.37 8.32
N SER A 379 -16.57 -1.31 7.02
CA SER A 379 -16.73 -0.10 6.24
C SER A 379 -18.08 -0.06 5.51
N VAL A 380 -18.61 1.15 5.33
CA VAL A 380 -19.89 1.41 4.63
C VAL A 380 -19.66 2.46 3.55
N ILE A 381 -20.12 2.22 2.32
CA ILE A 381 -20.03 3.23 1.25
C ILE A 381 -20.96 4.40 1.56
N GLU A 382 -20.41 5.60 1.64
CA GLU A 382 -21.15 6.84 1.81
C GLU A 382 -21.01 7.76 0.59
N LYS A 383 -22.11 8.41 0.21
CA LYS A 383 -22.07 9.65 -0.59
C LYS A 383 -21.95 10.82 0.38
N LEU A 384 -20.91 11.62 0.19
CA LEU A 384 -20.73 12.91 0.83
C LEU A 384 -21.09 14.01 -0.16
N THR A 385 -21.73 15.06 0.30
CA THR A 385 -21.99 16.29 -0.46
C THR A 385 -21.50 17.46 0.37
N ILE A 386 -20.46 18.11 -0.12
CA ILE A 386 -19.72 19.18 0.52
C ILE A 386 -20.11 20.48 -0.17
N ASP A 387 -20.70 21.39 0.59
CA ASP A 387 -21.04 22.73 0.14
C ASP A 387 -19.90 23.67 0.55
N VAL A 388 -19.14 24.18 -0.43
CA VAL A 388 -17.87 24.89 -0.19
C VAL A 388 -18.11 26.30 0.38
N GLU A 389 -19.20 26.96 -0.05
CA GLU A 389 -19.58 28.29 0.42
C GLU A 389 -20.04 28.27 1.88
N THR A 390 -20.97 27.36 2.23
CA THR A 390 -21.52 27.26 3.60
C THR A 390 -20.65 26.44 4.55
N LYS A 391 -19.62 25.77 4.01
CA LYS A 391 -18.70 24.86 4.73
C LYS A 391 -19.45 23.76 5.49
N LYS A 392 -20.35 23.07 4.78
CA LYS A 392 -21.18 21.99 5.35
C LYS A 392 -20.99 20.69 4.58
N VAL A 393 -20.98 19.57 5.31
CA VAL A 393 -20.94 18.23 4.74
C VAL A 393 -22.25 17.50 5.09
N VAL A 394 -22.96 17.06 4.07
CA VAL A 394 -24.09 16.12 4.19
C VAL A 394 -23.58 14.73 3.84
N ARG A 395 -23.87 13.74 4.68
CA ARG A 395 -23.43 12.35 4.52
C ARG A 395 -24.63 11.42 4.37
N ARG A 396 -24.52 10.43 3.49
CA ARG A 396 -25.57 9.41 3.28
C ARG A 396 -24.95 8.04 2.99
N PRO A 397 -25.18 7.00 3.81
CA PRO A 397 -24.81 5.64 3.46
C PRO A 397 -25.64 5.16 2.25
N LEU A 398 -24.99 4.43 1.34
CA LEU A 398 -25.60 3.89 0.13
C LEU A 398 -25.89 2.39 0.21
N CYS A 399 -25.13 1.66 1.03
CA CYS A 399 -25.29 0.23 1.28
C CYS A 399 -25.03 -0.08 2.76
N ASN A 400 -25.60 -1.17 3.27
CA ASN A 400 -25.29 -1.68 4.62
C ASN A 400 -24.34 -2.91 4.58
N GLU A 401 -23.85 -3.26 3.39
CA GLU A 401 -22.83 -4.30 3.20
C GLU A 401 -21.44 -3.76 3.52
N ASN A 402 -20.56 -4.64 3.99
CA ASN A 402 -19.17 -4.33 4.28
C ASN A 402 -18.37 -4.28 2.97
N LEU A 403 -18.29 -3.10 2.35
CA LEU A 403 -17.69 -2.89 1.03
C LEU A 403 -16.48 -1.95 1.09
N GLU A 404 -15.44 -2.31 0.34
CA GLU A 404 -14.17 -1.60 0.20
C GLU A 404 -13.55 -1.94 -1.17
N PHE A 405 -12.53 -1.18 -1.59
CA PHE A 405 -11.81 -1.29 -2.88
C PHE A 405 -12.72 -1.13 -4.11
N GLY A 406 -13.69 -0.22 -4.01
CA GLY A 406 -14.60 0.09 -5.12
C GLY A 406 -13.87 0.74 -6.30
N VAL A 407 -14.12 0.26 -7.52
CA VAL A 407 -13.52 0.78 -8.76
C VAL A 407 -14.61 1.24 -9.71
N ILE A 408 -14.46 2.44 -10.26
CA ILE A 408 -15.34 2.96 -11.33
C ILE A 408 -14.72 2.75 -12.72
N ASN A 409 -15.54 2.90 -13.76
CA ASN A 409 -15.02 2.95 -15.13
C ASN A 409 -14.13 4.21 -15.31
N PRO A 410 -12.82 4.07 -15.63
CA PRO A 410 -11.89 5.20 -15.71
C PRO A 410 -12.29 6.28 -16.71
N ALA A 411 -13.11 5.98 -17.72
CA ALA A 411 -13.63 6.96 -18.67
C ALA A 411 -14.55 8.03 -18.04
N TYR A 412 -15.03 7.80 -16.79
CA TYR A 412 -15.86 8.72 -16.02
C TYR A 412 -15.17 9.19 -14.73
N ALA A 413 -13.95 8.73 -14.45
CA ALA A 413 -13.14 9.27 -13.37
C ALA A 413 -12.61 10.64 -13.79
N VAL A 414 -12.48 11.59 -12.85
CA VAL A 414 -11.80 12.86 -13.12
C VAL A 414 -10.27 12.68 -13.04
N LEU A 415 -9.77 11.78 -13.91
CA LEU A 415 -8.38 11.33 -14.06
C LEU A 415 -7.54 11.39 -12.77
N VAL A 416 -7.73 10.35 -11.95
CA VAL A 416 -6.82 9.94 -10.88
C VAL A 416 -6.25 8.58 -11.28
N PHE A 417 -4.93 8.43 -11.19
CA PHE A 417 -4.21 7.17 -11.38
C PHE A 417 -3.14 7.02 -10.31
#